data_AF-A0A9X3BJB2-F1
#
_entry.id   AF-A0A9X3BJB2-F1
#
_cell.length_a   1.000
_cell.length_b   1.000
_cell.length_c   1.000
_cell.angle_alpha   90.00
_cell.angle_beta   90.00
_cell.angle_gamma   90.00
#
_symmetry.space_group_name_H-M   'P 1'
#
loop_
_entity.id
_entity.type
_entity.pdbx_description
1 polymer ?
#
loop_
_entity_poly.entity_id
_entity_poly.type
_entity_poly.pdbx_seq_one_letter_code
_entity_poly.pdbx_strand_id
1 'polypeptide(L)'
;MKLSVTVQYKAKLAHYSIRQETSGVYLATLEQYEGPFSEAPPAKIMLVKGFRRWAGSFEHQDILNDLGRAIDISLGKEHTKDNLRENSTKFPSGN
;
A
#
# COMPACT_ATOMS: atom_id res chain seq x y z
N MET A 1 -14.95 -9.88 -1.57
CA MET A 1 -14.41 -9.09 -0.43
C MET A 1 -14.49 -7.61 -0.77
N LYS A 2 -14.87 -6.76 0.20
CA LYS A 2 -14.88 -5.29 0.06
C LYS A 2 -14.13 -4.69 1.25
N LEU A 3 -13.10 -3.89 0.97
CA LEU A 3 -12.24 -3.26 1.97
C LEU A 3 -12.13 -1.76 1.66
N SER A 4 -12.12 -0.92 2.68
CA SER A 4 -11.85 0.51 2.53
C SER A 4 -10.49 0.82 3.13
N VAL A 5 -9.63 1.50 2.38
CA VAL A 5 -8.24 1.81 2.77
C VAL A 5 -7.99 3.29 2.56
N THR A 6 -7.39 3.94 3.54
CA THR A 6 -6.92 5.32 3.42
C THR A 6 -5.41 5.30 3.31
N VAL A 7 -4.87 5.88 2.24
CA VAL A 7 -3.42 5.97 2.00
C VAL A 7 -2.99 7.43 1.87
N GLN A 8 -1.76 7.72 2.25
CA GLN A 8 -1.19 9.06 2.07
C GLN A 8 -0.56 9.18 0.68
N TYR A 9 -0.97 10.19 -0.10
CA TYR A 9 -0.40 10.52 -1.40
C TYR A 9 -0.07 12.02 -1.45
N LYS A 10 1.20 12.36 -1.69
CA LYS A 10 1.68 13.76 -1.72
C LYS A 10 1.22 14.57 -0.49
N ALA A 11 1.37 14.00 0.70
CA ALA A 11 0.94 14.59 1.97
C ALA A 11 -0.58 14.83 2.12
N LYS A 12 -1.42 14.27 1.26
CA LYS A 12 -2.89 14.30 1.33
C LYS A 12 -3.46 12.90 1.49
N LEU A 13 -4.66 12.78 2.04
CA LEU A 13 -5.32 11.49 2.18
C LEU A 13 -6.12 11.14 0.92
N ALA A 14 -5.96 9.90 0.49
CA ALA A 14 -6.71 9.28 -0.59
C ALA A 14 -7.43 8.04 -0.05
N HIS A 15 -8.75 8.02 -0.19
CA HIS A 15 -9.61 6.94 0.25
C HIS A 15 -9.94 6.03 -0.92
N TYR A 16 -9.60 4.75 -0.79
CA TYR A 16 -9.85 3.73 -1.79
C TYR A 16 -10.83 2.69 -1.29
N SER A 17 -11.75 2.27 -2.16
CA SER A 17 -12.50 1.04 -2.02
C SER A 17 -11.83 -0.06 -2.83
N ILE A 18 -11.38 -1.12 -2.16
CA ILE A 18 -10.77 -2.29 -2.75
C ILE A 18 -11.81 -3.39 -2.89
N ARG A 19 -11.90 -3.95 -4.09
CA ARG A 19 -12.75 -5.10 -4.43
C ARG A 19 -11.90 -6.17 -5.07
N GLN A 20 -12.18 -7.43 -4.78
CA GLN A 20 -11.54 -8.54 -5.45
C GLN A 20 -12.30 -8.84 -6.74
N GLU A 21 -11.62 -8.76 -7.88
CA GLU A 21 -12.20 -9.10 -9.19
C GLU A 21 -12.06 -10.59 -9.48
N THR A 22 -10.87 -11.14 -9.24
CA THR A 22 -10.59 -12.59 -9.38
C THR A 22 -9.52 -13.04 -8.37
N SER A 23 -9.18 -14.32 -8.36
CA SER A 23 -8.16 -14.89 -7.47
C SER A 23 -6.81 -14.20 -7.67
N GLY A 24 -6.36 -13.45 -6.65
CA GLY A 24 -5.08 -12.73 -6.67
C GLY A 24 -5.09 -11.37 -7.38
N VAL A 25 -6.25 -10.93 -7.90
CA VAL A 25 -6.42 -9.63 -8.59
C VAL A 25 -7.46 -8.78 -7.88
N TYR A 26 -7.06 -7.56 -7.55
CA TYR A 26 -7.84 -6.61 -6.78
C TYR A 26 -7.91 -5.28 -7.53
N LEU A 27 -9.06 -4.62 -7.45
CA LEU A 27 -9.28 -3.30 -8.01
C LEU A 27 -9.50 -2.32 -6.86
N ALA A 28 -8.60 -1.35 -6.72
CA ALA A 28 -8.76 -0.20 -5.84
C ALA A 28 -9.39 0.95 -6.62
N THR A 29 -10.53 1.45 -6.17
CA THR A 29 -11.22 2.61 -6.75
C THR A 29 -11.11 3.77 -5.79
N LEU A 30 -10.65 4.92 -6.27
CA LEU A 30 -10.58 6.15 -5.49
C LEU A 30 -12.00 6.65 -5.25
N GLU A 31 -12.40 6.74 -4.00
CA GLU A 31 -13.70 7.27 -3.59
C GLU A 31 -13.57 8.75 -3.21
N GLN A 32 -12.46 9.13 -2.58
CA GLN A 32 -12.25 10.51 -2.11
C GLN A 32 -10.77 10.87 -2.08
N TYR A 33 -10.45 12.12 -2.39
CA TYR A 33 -9.11 12.69 -2.25
C TYR A 33 -9.21 14.10 -1.66
N GLU A 34 -8.42 14.39 -0.64
CA GLU A 34 -8.42 15.70 0.05
C GLU A 34 -7.61 16.78 -0.69
N GLY A 35 -6.86 16.41 -1.72
CA GLY A 35 -6.06 17.35 -2.50
C GLY A 35 -6.76 17.87 -3.76
N PRO A 36 -6.11 18.77 -4.51
CA PRO A 36 -6.63 19.26 -5.77
C PRO A 36 -6.75 18.13 -6.80
N PHE A 37 -7.80 18.16 -7.63
CA PHE A 37 -8.06 17.13 -8.63
C PHE A 37 -6.92 16.97 -9.65
N SER A 38 -6.20 18.06 -9.95
CA SER A 38 -5.02 18.03 -10.83
C SER A 38 -3.85 17.20 -10.28
N GLU A 39 -3.86 16.92 -8.98
CA GLU A 39 -2.85 16.09 -8.31
C GLU A 39 -3.45 14.80 -7.74
N ALA A 40 -4.70 14.49 -8.07
CA ALA A 40 -5.34 13.27 -7.60
C ALA A 40 -4.56 12.04 -8.09
N PRO A 41 -4.43 11.00 -7.26
CA PRO A 41 -3.93 9.73 -7.72
C PRO A 41 -4.95 9.09 -8.69
N PRO A 42 -4.58 8.02 -9.41
CA PRO A 42 -5.48 7.41 -10.37
C PRO A 42 -6.78 6.96 -9.73
N ALA A 43 -7.89 7.21 -10.43
CA ALA A 43 -9.22 6.83 -9.97
C ALA A 43 -9.38 5.32 -9.82
N LYS A 44 -8.62 4.52 -10.58
CA LYS A 44 -8.64 3.07 -10.53
C LYS A 44 -7.23 2.54 -10.59
N ILE A 45 -6.90 1.64 -9.67
CA ILE A 45 -5.61 0.96 -9.60
C ILE A 45 -5.89 -0.54 -9.56
N MET A 46 -5.39 -1.28 -10.55
CA MET A 46 -5.36 -2.74 -10.47
C MET A 46 -4.14 -3.16 -9.66
N LEU A 47 -4.34 -4.09 -8.72
CA LEU A 47 -3.31 -4.71 -7.91
C LEU A 47 -3.34 -6.22 -8.13
N VAL A 48 -2.17 -6.79 -8.39
CA VAL A 48 -1.96 -8.23 -8.54
C VAL A 48 -0.94 -8.67 -7.50
N LYS A 49 -1.27 -9.74 -6.78
CA LYS A 49 -0.33 -10.33 -5.82
C LYS A 49 0.77 -11.07 -6.57
N GLY A 50 1.97 -10.49 -6.59
CA GLY A 50 3.18 -11.17 -7.06
C GLY A 50 3.78 -12.06 -5.97
N PHE A 51 4.87 -12.77 -6.31
CA PHE A 51 5.53 -13.70 -5.40
C PHE A 51 6.19 -13.01 -4.18
N ARG A 52 6.70 -11.78 -4.36
CA ARG A 52 7.38 -11.01 -3.29
C ARG A 52 6.86 -9.60 -3.09
N ARG A 53 6.11 -9.04 -4.05
CA ARG A 53 5.65 -7.66 -4.06
C ARG A 53 4.29 -7.58 -4.73
N TRP A 54 3.52 -6.58 -4.33
CA TRP A 54 2.30 -6.20 -5.04
C TRP A 54 2.70 -5.44 -6.31
N ALA A 55 2.17 -5.87 -7.44
CA ALA A 55 2.34 -5.19 -8.72
C ALA A 55 1.01 -4.53 -9.10
N GLY A 56 1.05 -3.46 -9.88
CA GLY A 56 -0.18 -2.80 -10.28
C GLY A 56 -0.03 -1.86 -11.46
N SER A 57 -1.17 -1.34 -11.91
CA SER A 57 -1.27 -0.41 -13.05
C SER A 57 -0.81 1.03 -12.73
N PHE A 58 -0.16 1.24 -11.58
CA PHE A 58 0.23 2.56 -11.09
C PHE A 58 1.71 2.57 -10.72
N GLU A 59 2.41 3.63 -11.13
CA GLU A 59 3.87 3.70 -11.04
C GLU A 59 4.39 3.98 -9.62
N HIS A 60 3.54 4.50 -8.73
CA HIS A 60 3.95 4.78 -7.35
C HIS A 60 3.87 3.51 -6.49
N GLN A 61 5.01 2.82 -6.39
CA GLN A 61 5.13 1.57 -5.63
C GLN A 61 4.76 1.71 -4.14
N ASP A 62 4.96 2.88 -3.53
CA ASP A 62 4.60 3.11 -2.13
C ASP A 62 3.11 2.90 -1.89
N ILE A 63 2.26 3.43 -2.78
CA ILE A 63 0.80 3.25 -2.70
C ILE A 63 0.42 1.80 -2.94
N LEU A 64 1.04 1.15 -3.93
CA LEU A 64 0.78 -0.26 -4.21
C LEU A 64 1.12 -1.16 -3.02
N ASN A 65 2.22 -0.86 -2.33
CA ASN A 65 2.63 -1.59 -1.13
C ASN A 65 1.67 -1.34 0.04
N ASP A 66 1.22 -0.11 0.25
CA ASP A 66 0.30 0.22 1.34
C ASP A 66 -1.09 -0.42 1.13
N LEU A 67 -1.64 -0.30 -0.09
CA LEU A 67 -2.87 -0.98 -0.49
C LEU A 67 -2.73 -2.50 -0.40
N GLY A 68 -1.62 -3.05 -0.91
CA GLY A 68 -1.33 -4.48 -0.86
C GLY A 68 -1.22 -5.03 0.56
N ARG A 69 -0.56 -4.28 1.45
CA ARG A 69 -0.46 -4.62 2.88
C ARG A 69 -1.83 -4.62 3.55
N ALA A 70 -2.69 -3.65 3.25
CA ALA A 70 -4.05 -3.61 3.78
C ALA A 70 -4.88 -4.82 3.32
N ILE A 71 -4.71 -5.26 2.06
CA ILE A 71 -5.33 -6.48 1.53
C ILE A 71 -4.82 -7.71 2.28
N ASP A 72 -3.51 -7.87 2.46
CA ASP A 72 -2.94 -9.01 3.17
C ASP A 72 -3.41 -9.10 4.63
N ILE A 73 -3.46 -7.97 5.35
CA ILE A 73 -4.01 -7.89 6.71
C ILE A 73 -5.47 -8.35 6.71
N SER A 74 -6.28 -7.82 5.80
CA SER A 74 -7.71 -8.14 5.78
C SER A 74 -8.02 -9.57 5.31
N LEU A 75 -7.07 -10.24 4.64
CA LEU A 75 -7.17 -11.66 4.29
C LEU A 75 -6.67 -12.57 5.42
N GLY A 76 -6.26 -12.03 6.57
CA GLY A 76 -5.65 -12.79 7.65
C GLY A 76 -4.29 -13.37 7.28
N LYS A 77 -3.65 -12.86 6.23
CA LYS A 77 -2.30 -13.23 5.82
C LYS A 77 -1.32 -12.28 6.51
N GLU A 78 -1.27 -12.32 7.84
CA GLU A 78 -0.15 -11.72 8.57
C GLU A 78 1.14 -12.45 8.20
N HIS A 79 1.86 -11.94 7.21
CA HIS A 79 3.30 -12.19 7.13
C HIS A 79 3.93 -11.41 8.27
N THR A 80 4.32 -12.16 9.28
CA THR A 80 4.95 -11.73 10.51
C THR A 80 6.10 -10.75 10.21
N LYS A 81 5.91 -9.50 10.63
CA LYS A 81 6.91 -8.55 11.12
C LYS A 81 8.32 -8.70 10.51
N ASP A 82 8.63 -7.88 9.50
CA ASP A 82 10.01 -7.38 9.35
C ASP A 82 10.22 -6.29 10.43
N ASN A 83 10.41 -6.77 11.66
CA ASN A 83 10.89 -6.02 12.80
C ASN A 83 12.42 -5.90 12.68
N LEU A 84 12.92 -5.26 11.62
CA LEU A 84 14.34 -4.89 11.53
C LEU A 84 14.49 -3.37 11.67
N ARG A 85 14.16 -2.87 12.86
CA ARG A 85 14.76 -1.62 13.33
C ARG A 85 14.82 -1.56 14.86
N GLU A 86 15.35 -2.62 15.47
CA GLU A 86 15.95 -2.51 16.79
C GLU A 86 17.46 -2.23 16.63
N ASN A 87 17.83 -1.00 16.99
CA ASN A 87 19.00 -0.61 17.76
C ASN A 87 20.41 -1.16 17.44
N SER A 88 21.31 -0.18 17.31
CA SER A 88 22.66 -0.17 17.90
C SER A 88 23.72 -1.03 17.22
N THR A 89 24.55 -0.38 16.41
CA THR A 89 25.99 -0.63 16.48
C THR A 89 26.74 0.69 16.52
N LYS A 90 26.88 1.16 17.75
CA LYS A 90 27.86 2.13 18.24
C LYS A 90 29.27 1.76 17.76
N PHE A 91 29.93 2.58 16.95
CA PHE A 91 31.40 2.58 16.73
C PHE A 91 31.83 3.92 16.07
N PRO A 92 33.10 4.39 16.18
CA PRO A 92 34.25 3.87 16.94
C PRO A 92 35.04 4.92 17.77
N SER A 93 35.93 4.38 18.62
CA SER A 93 37.29 4.82 18.99
C SER A 93 37.66 6.30 19.19
N GLY A 94 38.24 6.59 20.36
CA GLY A 94 39.13 7.72 20.60
C GLY A 94 39.98 7.45 21.84
N ASN A 95 41.27 7.30 21.61
CA ASN A 95 42.33 6.84 22.51
C ASN A 95 42.68 7.83 23.63
#